data_AF-A0A1G9QJA5-F1
#
_entry.id   AF-A0A1G9QJA5-F1
#
_cell.length_a   1.000
_cell.length_b   1.000
_cell.length_c   1.000
_cell.angle_alpha   90.00
_cell.angle_beta   90.00
_cell.angle_gamma   90.00
#
_symmetry.space_group_name_H-M   'P 1'
#
loop_
_entity.id
_entity.type
_entity.pdbx_description
1 polymer ?
#
loop_
_entity_poly.entity_id
_entity_poly.type
_entity_poly.pdbx_seq_one_letter_code
_entity_poly.pdbx_strand_id
1 'polypeptide(L)' 'MDGEILDQQELRSRISLMRDEHAALNNEVDALAENGVVDQLKLARLKKEKLRIKDSLAALNDQLTPDIIA' A
#
# COMPACT_ATOMS: atom_id res chain seq x y z
N MET A 1 9.45 16.81 24.48
CA MET A 1 8.95 16.76 23.09
C MET A 1 9.17 15.33 22.66
N ASP A 2 8.18 14.52 22.99
CA ASP A 2 8.19 13.07 22.90
C ASP A 2 8.32 12.69 21.42
N GLY A 3 9.48 12.15 21.07
CA GLY A 3 9.64 11.48 19.79
C GLY A 3 8.77 10.25 19.82
N GLU A 4 7.55 10.36 19.31
CA GLU A 4 6.61 9.25 19.15
C GLU A 4 7.24 8.20 18.23
N ILE A 5 7.97 7.26 18.83
CA ILE A 5 8.17 5.96 18.22
C ILE A 5 6.78 5.33 18.23
N LEU A 6 6.11 5.34 17.08
CA LEU A 6 4.87 4.59 16.87
C LEU A 6 5.08 3.18 17.42
N ASP A 7 4.23 2.76 18.37
CA ASP A 7 4.32 1.43 18.95
C ASP A 7 4.34 0.38 17.83
N GLN A 8 5.18 -0.65 17.94
CA GLN A 8 5.27 -1.70 16.91
C GLN A 8 3.90 -2.32 16.59
N GLN A 9 2.98 -2.33 17.56
CA GLN A 9 1.60 -2.76 17.40
C GLN A 9 0.81 -1.86 16.43
N GLU A 10 1.01 -0.54 16.53
CA GLU A 10 0.36 0.46 15.67
C GLU A 10 0.94 0.43 14.26
N LEU A 11 2.27 0.33 14.13
CA LEU A 11 2.94 0.09 12.85
C LEU A 11 2.41 -1.16 12.15
N ARG A 12 2.29 -2.29 12.87
CA ARG A 12 1.73 -3.54 12.32
C ARG A 12 0.27 -3.39 11.90
N SER A 13 -0.54 -2.70 12.70
CA SER A 13 -1.95 -2.44 12.38
C SER A 13 -2.08 -1.60 11.12
N ARG A 14 -1.25 -0.56 10.98
CA ARG A 14 -1.21 0.30 9.80
C ARG A 14 -0.74 -0.46 8.56
N ILE A 15 0.29 -1.29 8.68
CA ILE A 15 0.73 -2.19 7.60
C ILE A 15 -0.39 -3.15 7.18
N SER A 16 -1.15 -3.71 8.12
CA SER A 16 -2.28 -4.58 7.82
C SER A 16 -3.36 -3.85 7.03
N LEU A 17 -3.77 -2.67 7.51
CA LEU A 17 -4.77 -1.84 6.84
C LEU A 17 -4.36 -1.51 5.39
N MET A 18 -3.09 -1.11 5.21
CA MET A 18 -2.55 -0.76 3.90
C MET A 18 -2.42 -1.97 2.97
N ARG A 19 -2.20 -3.17 3.52
CA ARG A 19 -2.23 -4.42 2.74
C ARG A 19 -3.65 -4.74 2.25
N ASP A 20 -4.65 -4.55 3.10
CA ASP A 20 -6.05 -4.75 2.73
C ASP A 20 -6.48 -3.75 1.64
N GLU A 21 -6.10 -2.48 1.81
CA GLU A 21 -6.34 -1.43 0.81
C GLU A 21 -5.65 -1.73 -0.52
N HIS A 22 -4.40 -2.20 -0.48
CA HIS A 22 -3.68 -2.64 -1.68
C HIS A 22 -4.36 -3.85 -2.37
N ALA A 23 -4.90 -4.79 -1.60
CA ALA A 23 -5.64 -5.93 -2.14
C ALA A 23 -6.96 -5.48 -2.81
N ALA A 24 -7.69 -4.55 -2.20
CA ALA A 24 -8.88 -3.95 -2.79
C ALA A 24 -8.56 -3.22 -4.12
N LEU A 25 -7.47 -2.45 -4.15
CA LEU A 25 -6.97 -1.78 -5.35
C LEU A 25 -6.60 -2.76 -6.47
N ASN A 26 -6.02 -3.92 -6.14
CA ASN A 26 -5.76 -4.97 -7.13
C ASN A 26 -7.05 -5.49 -7.74
N ASN A 27 -8.03 -5.84 -6.90
CA ASN A 27 -9.32 -6.34 -7.38
C ASN A 27 -10.02 -5.32 -8.28
N GLU A 28 -9.93 -4.02 -7.97
CA GLU A 28 -10.52 -2.98 -8.82
C GLU A 28 -9.77 -2.84 -10.16
N VAL A 29 -8.44 -2.94 -10.17
CA VAL A 29 -7.65 -2.95 -11.41
C VAL A 29 -8.00 -4.16 -12.27
N ASP A 30 -8.11 -5.34 -11.68
CA ASP A 30 -8.44 -6.58 -12.39
C ASP A 30 -9.87 -6.52 -12.94
N ALA A 31 -10.83 -6.06 -12.15
CA ALA A 31 -12.20 -5.85 -12.62
C ALA A 31 -12.29 -4.84 -13.77
N LEU A 32 -11.49 -3.78 -13.76
CA LEU A 32 -11.42 -2.82 -14.88
C LEU A 32 -10.76 -3.42 -16.12
N ALA A 33 -9.82 -4.35 -15.95
CA ALA A 33 -9.21 -5.07 -17.06
C ALA A 33 -10.19 -6.05 -17.71
N GLU A 34 -11.00 -6.76 -16.90
CA GLU A 34 -12.00 -7.72 -17.38
C GLU A 34 -13.19 -7.07 -18.10
N ASN A 35 -13.59 -5.86 -17.70
CA ASN A 35 -14.74 -5.16 -18.30
C ASN A 35 -14.48 -4.62 -19.73
N GLY A 36 -13.27 -4.76 -20.27
CA GLY A 36 -12.94 -4.52 -21.68
C GLY A 36 -12.93 -3.05 -22.15
N VAL A 37 -13.64 -2.15 -21.46
CA VAL A 37 -13.53 -0.69 -21.63
C VAL A 37 -12.51 -0.18 -20.62
N VAL A 38 -11.24 -0.26 -21.00
CA VAL A 38 -10.15 0.23 -20.16
C VAL A 38 -10.18 1.76 -20.15
N ASP A 39 -10.82 2.34 -19.13
CA ASP A 39 -10.62 3.75 -18.81
C ASP A 39 -9.15 3.95 -18.42
N GLN A 40 -8.35 4.35 -19.40
CA GLN A 40 -6.90 4.52 -19.25
C GLN A 40 -6.55 5.54 -18.15
N LEU A 41 -7.40 6.56 -17.95
CA LEU A 41 -7.20 7.56 -16.90
C LEU A 41 -7.47 6.95 -15.53
N LYS A 42 -8.55 6.17 -15.38
CA LYS A 42 -8.86 5.45 -14.14
C LYS A 42 -7.76 4.42 -13.82
N LEU A 43 -7.32 3.64 -14.81
CA LEU A 43 -6.24 2.68 -14.65
C LEU A 43 -4.92 3.36 -14.23
N ALA A 44 -4.58 4.50 -14.84
CA ALA A 44 -3.39 5.26 -14.48
C ALA A 44 -3.45 5.78 -13.03
N ARG A 45 -4.62 6.24 -12.58
CA ARG A 45 -4.84 6.67 -11.18
C ARG A 45 -4.68 5.51 -10.20
N LEU A 46 -5.30 4.36 -10.47
CA LEU A 46 -5.21 3.18 -9.60
C LEU A 46 -3.79 2.64 -9.52
N LYS A 47 -3.05 2.59 -10.65
CA LYS A 47 -1.64 2.20 -10.66
C LYS A 47 -0.77 3.16 -9.83
N LYS A 48 -1.04 4.47 -9.89
CA LYS A 48 -0.34 5.48 -9.09
C LYS A 48 -0.65 5.33 -7.60
N GLU A 49 -1.92 5.09 -7.25
CA GLU A 49 -2.35 4.85 -5.87
C GLU A 49 -1.67 3.59 -5.30
N LYS A 50 -1.68 2.50 -6.08
CA LYS A 50 -1.03 1.24 -5.75
C LYS A 50 0.48 1.39 -5.52
N LEU A 51 1.16 2.19 -6.35
CA LEU A 51 2.57 2.52 -6.16
C LEU A 51 2.79 3.28 -4.84
N ARG A 52 1.96 4.29 -4.55
CA ARG A 52 2.05 5.07 -3.30
C ARG A 52 1.88 4.19 -2.06
N ILE A 53 0.92 3.26 -2.08
CA ILE A 53 0.71 2.32 -0.98
C ILE A 53 1.89 1.39 -0.82
N LYS A 54 2.46 0.88 -1.93
CA LYS A 54 3.67 0.04 -1.90
C LYS A 54 4.86 0.78 -1.30
N ASP A 55 5.11 2.02 -1.72
CA ASP A 55 6.22 2.84 -1.20
C ASP A 55 6.04 3.15 0.29
N SER A 56 4.80 3.43 0.71
CA SER A 56 4.48 3.67 2.11
C SER A 56 4.62 2.40 2.95
N LEU A 57 4.22 1.23 2.42
CA LEU A 57 4.45 -0.06 3.05
C LEU A 57 5.94 -0.36 3.20
N ALA A 58 6.75 -0.03 2.20
CA ALA A 58 8.21 -0.18 2.29
C ALA A 58 8.77 0.68 3.43
N ALA A 59 8.40 1.97 3.49
CA ALA A 59 8.83 2.87 4.55
C ALA A 59 8.39 2.39 5.97
N LEU A 60 7.17 1.88 6.11
CA LEU A 60 6.69 1.34 7.39
C LEU A 60 7.38 0.02 7.76
N ASN A 61 7.69 -0.84 6.79
CA ASN A 61 8.45 -2.06 7.04
C ASN A 61 9.91 -1.76 7.39
N ASP A 62 10.54 -0.76 6.77
CA ASP A 62 11.89 -0.31 7.13
C ASP A 62 11.93 0.22 8.57
N GLN A 63 10.87 0.92 9.00
CA GLN A 63 10.72 1.36 10.39
C GLN A 63 10.48 0.20 11.37
N LEU A 64 9.73 -0.84 10.96
CA LEU A 64 9.41 -1.98 11.82
C LEU A 64 10.55 -3.01 11.89
N THR A 65 11.32 -3.15 10.82
CA THR A 65 12.33 -4.18 10.59
C THR A 65 13.50 -3.58 9.80
N PRO A 66 14.37 -2.77 10.43
CA PRO A 66 15.52 -2.18 9.76
C PRO A 66 16.57 -3.18 9.23
N ASP A 67 16.36 -4.50 9.34
CA ASP A 67 17.41 -5.52 9.19
C ASP A 67 16.93 -6.85 8.54
N ILE A 68 16.08 -6.83 7.50
CA ILE A 68 15.64 -8.08 6.82
C ILE A 68 15.72 -8.02 5.27
N ILE A 69 16.13 -6.89 4.68
CA ILE A 69 16.32 -6.78 3.22
C ILE A 69 17.70 -6.16 2.91
N ALA A 70 18.76 -6.93 3.19
CA ALA A 70 20.10 -6.78 2.63
C ALA A 70 20.48 -8.06 1.88
#